data_AF-A0A0Q4XJT6-F1
#
_entry.id   AF-A0A0Q4XJT6-F1
#
_cell.length_a   1.000
_cell.length_b   1.000
_cell.length_c   1.000
_cell.angle_alpha   90.00
_cell.angle_beta   90.00
_cell.angle_gamma   90.00
#
_symmetry.space_group_name_H-M   'P 1'
#
loop_
_entity.id
_entity.type
_entity.pdbx_description
1 polymer ?
#
loop_
_entity_poly.entity_id
_entity_poly.type
_entity_poly.pdbx_seq_one_letter_code
_entity_poly.pdbx_strand_id
1 'polypeptide(L)'
;MTHPYLALPDRAFWSRAFMDRTPRDIADPGAGPLIRDGAAIMSVGSCFAANLVPFLERAGLRYLRTERLADWLRIAPEPLGYGRYSAAYGNVYTARQLLQLLRRSCGRFTPVEDRWCEPDRVVDPYRPGLRYTARTEAEFEPLTAQHLRLTREAFAGADVLIVTLGLTEAWIARDGAVFPACPGTVAGRFDPARHRFVEFSCAEVTEDLSAFVTELRTLNPRVRMILTVSPVPLVATMGGRHVLEASTHAKAVLRVAAESVARSSVDVIYFPAYEIVTGPQAPDAFFADDRRSVSPEGVGAVMRAFLAACGREPPGEANEAPPPTMPPTAHVSRLLAEAECEEEMAARPPPAEALPEPPLPPLRPPSPETAAMLHDAPEPDTAARISALEAEHGPVPGDFDGATYIGLHPDLAALFAHPWQGQLHYLEHGRREGRLYPSNVTRAETKVAQARRIALVLDGLDGAGKSTIARLTAEAIGGCVLHPYDGNGPLLVWLARTGQHALADSIAHAAVAMAMDRVPAGVPIVFDRHWFTASQLLSSLYRPGWEPRPFTLLCWADRETTVARMIARGEDRDALEMTQDRVETYRRLAAELDVPLLDTSRTSPEEATERVLALMTERGLLPWRGAA
;
A
#
# COMPACT_ATOMS: atom_id res chain seq x y z
N MET A 1 45.80 -42.15 -25.37
CA MET A 1 44.49 -42.36 -26.04
C MET A 1 43.91 -41.00 -26.36
N THR A 2 43.49 -40.76 -27.61
CA THR A 2 42.85 -39.51 -28.05
C THR A 2 41.33 -39.68 -27.96
N HIS A 3 40.65 -38.79 -27.26
CA HIS A 3 39.19 -38.79 -27.11
C HIS A 3 38.65 -37.35 -27.09
N PRO A 4 37.38 -37.10 -27.47
CA PRO A 4 36.85 -35.75 -27.62
C PRO A 4 36.87 -34.92 -26.33
N TYR A 5 36.77 -35.54 -25.15
CA TYR A 5 36.86 -34.80 -23.88
C TYR A 5 38.20 -34.06 -23.69
N LEU A 6 39.32 -34.47 -24.32
CA LEU A 6 40.62 -33.79 -24.15
C LEU A 6 40.60 -32.32 -24.60
N ALA A 7 39.70 -31.97 -25.52
CA ALA A 7 39.56 -30.61 -26.04
C ALA A 7 38.51 -29.77 -25.29
N LEU A 8 37.83 -30.34 -24.29
CA LEU A 8 36.81 -29.63 -23.54
C LEU A 8 37.44 -28.68 -22.49
N PRO A 9 36.83 -27.52 -22.24
CA PRO A 9 37.30 -26.58 -21.22
C PRO A 9 37.15 -27.16 -19.81
N ASP A 10 37.87 -26.59 -18.83
CA ASP A 10 37.85 -27.04 -17.43
C ASP A 10 36.44 -27.13 -16.84
N ARG A 11 35.53 -26.21 -17.22
CA ARG A 11 34.13 -26.22 -16.77
C ARG A 11 33.33 -27.47 -17.16
N ALA A 12 33.82 -28.26 -18.13
CA ALA A 12 33.21 -29.53 -18.51
C ALA A 12 33.61 -30.69 -17.59
N PHE A 13 34.57 -30.49 -16.68
CA PHE A 13 35.08 -31.51 -15.78
C PHE A 13 34.80 -31.11 -14.33
N TRP A 14 34.00 -31.90 -13.61
CA TRP A 14 33.57 -31.59 -12.24
C TRP A 14 34.72 -31.18 -11.31
N SER A 15 35.77 -31.99 -11.25
CA SER A 15 36.92 -31.71 -10.38
C SER A 15 37.64 -30.41 -10.73
N ARG A 16 37.71 -30.01 -12.00
CA ARG A 16 38.38 -28.78 -12.46
C ARG A 16 37.48 -27.54 -12.40
N ALA A 17 36.17 -27.74 -12.45
CA ALA A 17 35.17 -26.69 -12.32
C ALA A 17 35.08 -26.15 -10.89
N PHE A 18 35.47 -26.96 -9.88
CA PHE A 18 35.33 -26.60 -8.47
C PHE A 18 36.64 -26.64 -7.65
N MET A 19 37.73 -27.24 -8.13
CA MET A 19 39.04 -27.04 -7.52
C MET A 19 39.52 -25.61 -7.75
N ASP A 20 39.78 -24.87 -6.66
CA ASP A 20 40.31 -23.49 -6.65
C ASP A 20 39.46 -22.43 -7.39
N ARG A 21 38.16 -22.69 -7.61
CA ARG A 21 37.23 -21.78 -8.29
C ARG A 21 36.10 -21.32 -7.37
N THR A 22 35.57 -20.13 -7.64
CA THR A 22 34.51 -19.52 -6.82
C THR A 22 33.16 -19.64 -7.53
N PRO A 23 32.02 -19.41 -6.84
CA PRO A 23 30.71 -19.35 -7.49
C PRO A 23 30.63 -18.41 -8.69
N ARG A 24 31.51 -17.41 -8.76
CA ARG A 24 31.69 -16.49 -9.89
C ARG A 24 31.90 -17.20 -11.22
N ASP A 25 32.55 -18.36 -11.19
CA ASP A 25 32.98 -19.11 -12.37
C ASP A 25 31.91 -20.08 -12.91
N ILE A 26 30.76 -20.19 -12.21
CA ILE A 26 29.68 -21.14 -12.54
C ILE A 26 28.86 -20.67 -13.76
N ALA A 27 28.73 -19.36 -13.95
CA ALA A 27 27.97 -18.80 -15.06
C ALA A 27 28.90 -18.40 -16.22
N ASP A 28 28.87 -19.16 -17.32
CA ASP A 28 29.54 -18.80 -18.57
C ASP A 28 28.53 -18.12 -19.51
N PRO A 29 28.60 -16.79 -19.70
CA PRO A 29 27.65 -16.11 -20.57
C PRO A 29 27.80 -16.48 -22.05
N GLY A 30 28.90 -17.12 -22.46
CA GLY A 30 29.15 -17.65 -23.82
C GLY A 30 29.17 -16.61 -24.94
N ALA A 31 28.03 -15.96 -25.19
CA ALA A 31 27.72 -15.05 -26.30
C ALA A 31 27.72 -13.55 -25.93
N GLY A 32 28.28 -13.18 -24.77
CA GLY A 32 28.32 -11.80 -24.26
C GLY A 32 27.43 -11.58 -23.03
N PRO A 33 27.46 -10.40 -22.39
CA PRO A 33 26.91 -10.20 -21.06
C PRO A 33 25.40 -10.52 -21.00
N LEU A 34 24.97 -11.13 -19.88
CA LEU A 34 23.55 -11.46 -19.66
C LEU A 34 22.68 -10.21 -19.77
N ILE A 35 23.14 -9.11 -19.16
CA ILE A 35 22.51 -7.80 -19.21
C ILE A 35 23.48 -6.80 -19.83
N ARG A 36 23.05 -6.13 -20.90
CA ARG A 36 23.83 -5.09 -21.58
C ARG A 36 23.69 -3.76 -20.82
N ASP A 37 24.68 -2.89 -20.98
CA ASP A 37 24.65 -1.55 -20.39
C ASP A 37 23.43 -0.75 -20.85
N GLY A 38 22.78 -0.06 -19.91
CA GLY A 38 21.59 0.76 -20.16
C GLY A 38 20.28 -0.01 -20.33
N ALA A 39 20.32 -1.35 -20.42
CA ALA A 39 19.13 -2.18 -20.56
C ALA A 39 18.16 -2.01 -19.38
N ALA A 40 16.88 -1.77 -19.66
CA ALA A 40 15.83 -1.73 -18.66
C ALA A 40 15.48 -3.16 -18.20
N ILE A 41 15.66 -3.42 -16.91
CA ILE A 41 15.46 -4.75 -16.32
C ILE A 41 14.11 -4.82 -15.62
N MET A 42 13.32 -5.83 -15.96
CA MET A 42 12.18 -6.27 -15.18
C MET A 42 12.52 -7.60 -14.52
N SER A 43 12.14 -7.81 -13.26
CA SER A 43 12.19 -9.14 -12.64
C SER A 43 10.80 -9.52 -12.14
N VAL A 44 10.44 -10.80 -12.19
CA VAL A 44 9.19 -11.37 -11.71
C VAL A 44 9.46 -12.76 -11.14
N GLY A 45 8.78 -13.15 -10.07
CA GLY A 45 8.97 -14.49 -9.52
C GLY A 45 8.67 -14.63 -8.04
N SER A 46 9.18 -15.70 -7.44
CA SER A 46 9.14 -15.94 -5.99
C SER A 46 9.88 -14.87 -5.19
N CYS A 47 9.82 -14.93 -3.85
CA CYS A 47 10.52 -14.02 -2.93
C CYS A 47 12.01 -13.82 -3.25
N PHE A 48 12.67 -14.84 -3.82
CA PHE A 48 14.06 -14.74 -4.24
C PHE A 48 14.27 -13.68 -5.34
N ALA A 49 13.28 -13.44 -6.21
CA ALA A 49 13.32 -12.41 -7.26
C ALA A 49 13.52 -10.98 -6.70
N ALA A 50 12.91 -10.68 -5.56
CA ALA A 50 13.06 -9.38 -4.91
C ALA A 50 14.49 -9.17 -4.35
N ASN A 51 15.20 -10.25 -3.99
CA ASN A 51 16.58 -10.16 -3.48
C ASN A 51 17.58 -9.71 -4.55
N LEU A 52 17.29 -9.88 -5.85
CA LEU A 52 18.21 -9.42 -6.91
C LEU A 52 18.24 -7.90 -7.00
N VAL A 53 17.12 -7.23 -6.74
CA VAL A 53 16.90 -5.83 -7.09
C VAL A 53 17.94 -4.88 -6.47
N PRO A 54 18.23 -4.93 -5.14
CA PRO A 54 19.23 -4.05 -4.55
C PRO A 54 20.65 -4.27 -5.10
N PHE A 55 20.97 -5.48 -5.56
CA PHE A 55 22.28 -5.76 -6.16
C PHE A 55 22.38 -5.23 -7.58
N LEU A 56 21.30 -5.35 -8.37
CA LEU A 56 21.23 -4.77 -9.71
C LEU A 56 21.37 -3.25 -9.65
N GLU A 57 20.61 -2.58 -8.77
CA GLU A 57 20.64 -1.12 -8.61
C GLU A 57 22.02 -0.64 -8.13
N ARG A 58 22.62 -1.31 -7.12
CA ARG A 58 23.99 -0.99 -6.65
C ARG A 58 25.07 -1.22 -7.71
N ALA A 59 24.87 -2.18 -8.60
CA ALA A 59 25.78 -2.42 -9.73
C ALA A 59 25.59 -1.40 -10.87
N GLY A 60 24.72 -0.38 -10.70
CA GLY A 60 24.45 0.64 -11.71
C GLY A 60 23.64 0.13 -12.90
N LEU A 61 22.90 -0.97 -12.73
CA LEU A 61 21.98 -1.47 -13.74
C LEU A 61 20.61 -0.79 -13.60
N ARG A 62 19.96 -0.50 -14.73
CA ARG A 62 18.68 0.21 -14.77
C ARG A 62 17.53 -0.76 -14.47
N TYR A 63 17.06 -0.77 -13.23
CA TYR A 63 15.86 -1.51 -12.87
C TYR A 63 14.58 -0.72 -13.22
N LEU A 64 13.65 -1.34 -13.94
CA LEU A 64 12.40 -0.73 -14.38
C LEU A 64 11.36 -0.85 -13.26
N ARG A 65 10.85 0.29 -12.79
CA ARG A 65 9.73 0.40 -11.85
C ARG A 65 8.65 1.29 -12.44
N THR A 66 7.53 0.70 -12.84
CA THR A 66 6.37 1.42 -13.41
C THR A 66 5.34 1.78 -12.34
N GLU A 67 5.23 0.97 -11.29
CA GLU A 67 4.32 1.22 -10.16
C GLU A 67 5.13 1.59 -8.91
N ARG A 68 5.63 2.84 -8.89
CA ARG A 68 6.38 3.37 -7.74
C ARG A 68 5.45 3.98 -6.71
N LEU A 69 5.57 3.50 -5.46
CA LEU A 69 5.18 4.31 -4.31
C LEU A 69 6.16 5.47 -4.21
N ALA A 70 5.66 6.70 -4.13
CA ALA A 70 6.54 7.86 -4.15
C ALA A 70 7.31 7.97 -2.83
N ASP A 71 8.65 7.98 -2.90
CA ASP A 71 9.56 7.89 -1.75
C ASP A 71 9.33 8.97 -0.67
N TRP A 72 8.77 10.12 -1.07
CA TRP A 72 8.41 11.24 -0.18
C TRP A 72 7.14 11.02 0.65
N LEU A 73 6.35 9.99 0.36
CA LEU A 73 5.14 9.65 1.12
C LEU A 73 5.44 9.01 2.48
N ARG A 74 6.72 8.64 2.75
CA ARG A 74 7.16 7.93 3.99
C ARG A 74 6.23 6.77 4.38
N ILE A 75 5.61 6.14 3.38
CA ILE A 75 4.77 4.97 3.58
C ILE A 75 5.69 3.86 4.06
N ALA A 76 5.47 3.37 5.28
CA ALA A 76 6.22 2.24 5.79
C ALA A 76 6.07 1.07 4.80
N PRO A 77 7.19 0.44 4.38
CA PRO A 77 7.14 -0.66 3.42
C PRO A 77 6.16 -1.72 3.92
N GLU A 78 5.30 -2.21 3.02
CA GLU A 78 4.36 -3.24 3.40
C GLU A 78 5.06 -4.60 3.61
N PRO A 79 4.50 -5.49 4.44
CA PRO A 79 5.19 -6.70 4.89
C PRO A 79 5.59 -7.68 3.78
N LEU A 80 4.87 -7.69 2.66
CA LEU A 80 4.97 -8.67 1.57
C LEU A 80 5.80 -8.17 0.37
N GLY A 81 6.27 -6.92 0.40
CA GLY A 81 7.23 -6.39 -0.56
C GLY A 81 6.71 -6.19 -2.00
N TYR A 82 5.41 -6.02 -2.23
CA TYR A 82 4.81 -5.54 -3.48
C TYR A 82 5.58 -4.37 -4.12
N GLY A 83 6.05 -3.40 -3.33
CA GLY A 83 6.83 -2.27 -3.84
C GLY A 83 8.25 -2.61 -4.34
N ARG A 84 8.72 -3.84 -4.13
CA ARG A 84 10.07 -4.29 -4.52
C ARG A 84 10.14 -4.74 -5.98
N TYR A 85 9.00 -5.01 -6.60
CA TYR A 85 8.88 -5.50 -7.97
C TYR A 85 8.78 -4.36 -9.00
N SER A 86 8.84 -4.69 -10.30
CA SER A 86 8.69 -3.70 -11.38
C SER A 86 7.30 -3.06 -11.41
N ALA A 87 6.27 -3.81 -11.02
CA ALA A 87 4.93 -3.32 -10.72
C ALA A 87 4.42 -4.06 -9.46
N ALA A 88 3.37 -3.56 -8.81
CA ALA A 88 2.92 -4.05 -7.50
C ALA A 88 2.11 -5.35 -7.59
N TYR A 89 2.57 -6.35 -8.35
CA TYR A 89 1.92 -7.66 -8.49
C TYR A 89 2.34 -8.67 -7.40
N GLY A 90 3.38 -8.37 -6.62
CA GLY A 90 3.85 -9.23 -5.53
C GLY A 90 4.58 -10.49 -6.02
N ASN A 91 4.54 -11.55 -5.23
CA ASN A 91 5.18 -12.82 -5.61
C ASN A 91 4.39 -13.53 -6.73
N VAL A 92 5.11 -14.00 -7.75
CA VAL A 92 4.57 -14.84 -8.82
C VAL A 92 5.28 -16.19 -8.77
N TYR A 93 4.60 -17.22 -8.30
CA TYR A 93 5.24 -18.48 -7.93
C TYR A 93 5.29 -19.50 -9.08
N THR A 94 4.24 -19.56 -9.90
CA THR A 94 4.06 -20.60 -10.93
C THR A 94 4.09 -20.00 -12.34
N ALA A 95 4.44 -20.83 -13.33
CA ALA A 95 4.42 -20.42 -14.75
C ALA A 95 3.01 -20.02 -15.22
N ARG A 96 1.96 -20.74 -14.76
CA ARG A 96 0.57 -20.39 -15.06
C ARG A 96 0.18 -19.02 -14.50
N GLN A 97 0.59 -18.68 -13.28
CA GLN A 97 0.34 -17.36 -12.69
C GLN A 97 1.05 -16.24 -13.48
N LEU A 98 2.28 -16.49 -13.94
CA LEU A 98 3.02 -15.54 -14.80
C LEU A 98 2.30 -15.29 -16.13
N LEU A 99 1.87 -16.36 -16.81
CA LEU A 99 1.11 -16.27 -18.05
C LEU A 99 -0.22 -15.52 -17.83
N GLN A 100 -0.91 -15.83 -16.74
CA GLN A 100 -2.13 -15.13 -16.34
C GLN A 100 -1.90 -13.64 -16.11
N LEU A 101 -0.83 -13.24 -15.41
CA LEU A 101 -0.51 -11.84 -15.16
C LEU A 101 -0.34 -11.06 -16.48
N LEU A 102 0.39 -11.63 -17.45
CA LEU A 102 0.53 -11.04 -18.78
C LEU A 102 -0.82 -10.91 -19.49
N ARG A 103 -1.62 -11.99 -19.52
CA ARG A 103 -2.93 -11.98 -20.20
C ARG A 103 -3.91 -10.99 -19.56
N ARG A 104 -3.95 -10.89 -18.23
CA ARG A 104 -4.73 -9.88 -17.50
C ARG A 104 -4.28 -8.47 -17.86
N SER A 105 -2.96 -8.22 -17.85
CA SER A 105 -2.40 -6.91 -18.21
C SER A 105 -2.70 -6.48 -19.65
N CYS A 106 -2.89 -7.45 -20.54
CA CYS A 106 -3.25 -7.24 -21.95
C CYS A 106 -4.77 -7.26 -22.21
N GLY A 107 -5.61 -7.47 -21.19
CA GLY A 107 -7.06 -7.64 -21.35
C GLY A 107 -7.49 -8.90 -22.11
N ARG A 108 -6.62 -9.90 -22.23
CA ARG A 108 -6.89 -11.20 -22.90
C ARG A 108 -7.51 -12.24 -21.98
N PHE A 109 -7.48 -11.99 -20.67
CA PHE A 109 -8.07 -12.86 -19.66
C PHE A 109 -8.62 -11.99 -18.52
N THR A 110 -9.89 -12.20 -18.20
CA THR A 110 -10.56 -11.59 -17.06
C THR A 110 -11.12 -12.71 -16.20
N PRO A 111 -10.61 -12.90 -14.97
CA PRO A 111 -11.16 -13.89 -14.07
C PRO A 111 -12.62 -13.61 -13.72
N VAL A 112 -13.40 -14.66 -13.51
CA VAL A 112 -14.76 -14.60 -12.97
C VAL A 112 -14.71 -14.17 -11.50
N GLU A 113 -13.74 -14.68 -10.76
CA GLU A 113 -13.46 -14.29 -9.38
C GLU A 113 -12.37 -13.22 -9.36
N ASP A 114 -12.74 -11.99 -9.72
CA ASP A 114 -11.82 -10.86 -9.84
C ASP A 114 -11.62 -10.08 -8.53
N ARG A 115 -12.53 -10.22 -7.56
CA ARG A 115 -12.54 -9.50 -6.28
C ARG A 115 -13.11 -10.36 -5.15
N TRP A 116 -12.62 -10.13 -3.92
CA TRP A 116 -13.24 -10.63 -2.69
C TRP A 116 -13.81 -9.45 -1.91
N CYS A 117 -15.14 -9.40 -1.77
CA CYS A 117 -15.81 -8.38 -0.98
C CYS A 117 -15.84 -8.79 0.49
N GLU A 118 -15.21 -8.00 1.34
CA GLU A 118 -15.24 -8.09 2.80
C GLU A 118 -16.01 -6.89 3.38
N PRO A 119 -16.44 -6.93 4.66
CA PRO A 119 -17.31 -5.88 5.22
C PRO A 119 -16.76 -4.45 5.12
N ASP A 120 -15.44 -4.29 5.15
CA ASP A 120 -14.75 -2.99 5.21
C ASP A 120 -13.87 -2.69 3.99
N ARG A 121 -13.72 -3.66 3.06
CA ARG A 121 -12.80 -3.57 1.93
C ARG A 121 -13.13 -4.54 0.80
N VAL A 122 -12.58 -4.25 -0.37
CA VAL A 122 -12.58 -5.11 -1.56
C VAL A 122 -11.14 -5.52 -1.85
N VAL A 123 -10.87 -6.82 -1.74
CA VAL A 123 -9.53 -7.40 -1.88
C VAL A 123 -9.33 -7.91 -3.31
N ASP A 124 -8.14 -7.65 -3.86
CA ASP A 124 -7.69 -8.27 -5.12
C ASP A 124 -7.15 -9.68 -4.82
N PRO A 125 -7.81 -10.76 -5.30
CA PRO A 125 -7.40 -12.15 -5.05
C PRO A 125 -5.98 -12.47 -5.52
N TYR A 126 -5.44 -11.65 -6.43
CA TYR A 126 -4.11 -11.81 -7.02
C TYR A 126 -3.07 -10.92 -6.36
N ARG A 127 -3.49 -10.03 -5.45
CA ARG A 127 -2.65 -9.24 -4.56
C ARG A 127 -3.26 -9.24 -3.14
N PRO A 128 -3.49 -10.42 -2.53
CA PRO A 128 -4.37 -10.55 -1.38
C PRO A 128 -3.84 -9.86 -0.11
N GLY A 129 -2.52 -9.64 -0.02
CA GLY A 129 -1.90 -8.92 1.10
C GLY A 129 -1.49 -7.49 0.77
N LEU A 130 -2.08 -6.89 -0.27
CA LEU A 130 -1.88 -5.48 -0.56
C LEU A 130 -2.36 -4.64 0.63
N ARG A 131 -1.46 -3.85 1.23
CA ARG A 131 -1.77 -3.08 2.46
C ARG A 131 -2.90 -2.06 2.30
N TYR A 132 -3.03 -1.48 1.12
CA TYR A 132 -4.04 -0.48 0.79
C TYR A 132 -4.97 -1.05 -0.27
N THR A 133 -5.95 -1.84 0.19
CA THR A 133 -7.03 -2.36 -0.66
C THR A 133 -8.08 -1.29 -0.92
N ALA A 134 -8.88 -1.51 -1.96
CA ALA A 134 -10.04 -0.67 -2.22
C ALA A 134 -11.03 -0.80 -1.06
N ARG A 135 -11.72 0.27 -0.67
CA ARG A 135 -12.80 0.24 0.32
C ARG A 135 -14.14 -0.11 -0.31
N THR A 136 -14.29 0.17 -1.60
CA THR A 136 -15.52 -0.03 -2.35
C THR A 136 -15.23 -0.63 -3.72
N GLU A 137 -16.24 -1.24 -4.34
CA GLU A 137 -16.10 -1.77 -5.70
C GLU A 137 -15.82 -0.68 -6.75
N ALA A 138 -16.38 0.52 -6.55
CA ALA A 138 -16.13 1.67 -7.41
C ALA A 138 -14.66 2.15 -7.37
N GLU A 139 -13.96 1.90 -6.25
CA GLU A 139 -12.53 2.15 -6.11
C GLU A 139 -11.69 0.99 -6.67
N PHE A 140 -12.17 -0.25 -6.54
CA PHE A 140 -11.47 -1.46 -6.96
C PHE A 140 -11.15 -1.48 -8.46
N GLU A 141 -12.12 -1.11 -9.29
CA GLU A 141 -11.98 -1.11 -10.75
C GLU A 141 -10.86 -0.20 -11.26
N PRO A 142 -10.83 1.12 -10.94
CA PRO A 142 -9.77 2.00 -11.42
C PRO A 142 -8.39 1.64 -10.83
N LEU A 143 -8.31 1.17 -9.58
CA LEU A 143 -7.05 0.73 -8.98
C LEU A 143 -6.49 -0.52 -9.68
N THR A 144 -7.36 -1.49 -9.97
CA THR A 144 -6.97 -2.70 -10.71
C THR A 144 -6.60 -2.38 -12.15
N ALA A 145 -7.37 -1.51 -12.82
CA ALA A 145 -7.06 -1.07 -14.18
C ALA A 145 -5.72 -0.30 -14.25
N GLN A 146 -5.42 0.54 -13.25
CA GLN A 146 -4.12 1.20 -13.13
C GLN A 146 -2.99 0.18 -12.96
N HIS A 147 -3.12 -0.73 -12.02
CA HIS A 147 -2.12 -1.77 -11.77
C HIS A 147 -1.83 -2.62 -13.01
N LEU A 148 -2.87 -3.09 -13.70
CA LEU A 148 -2.73 -3.89 -14.91
C LEU A 148 -2.10 -3.10 -16.06
N ARG A 149 -2.44 -1.82 -16.21
CA ARG A 149 -1.79 -0.93 -17.18
C ARG A 149 -0.29 -0.76 -16.88
N LEU A 150 0.08 -0.47 -15.62
CA LEU A 150 1.48 -0.30 -15.22
C LEU A 150 2.28 -1.61 -15.33
N THR A 151 1.64 -2.75 -15.07
CA THR A 151 2.23 -4.08 -15.30
C THR A 151 2.48 -4.31 -16.79
N ARG A 152 1.52 -3.96 -17.65
CA ARG A 152 1.70 -4.04 -19.11
C ARG A 152 2.82 -3.13 -19.59
N GLU A 153 2.93 -1.91 -19.05
CA GLU A 153 4.03 -0.99 -19.34
C GLU A 153 5.39 -1.58 -18.94
N ALA A 154 5.47 -2.29 -17.81
CA ALA A 154 6.70 -2.97 -17.39
C ALA A 154 7.11 -4.05 -18.40
N PHE A 155 6.17 -4.91 -18.83
CA PHE A 155 6.44 -5.92 -19.86
C PHE A 155 6.82 -5.31 -21.21
N ALA A 156 6.17 -4.22 -21.60
CA ALA A 156 6.43 -3.54 -22.87
C ALA A 156 7.76 -2.78 -22.87
N GLY A 157 8.18 -2.24 -21.72
CA GLY A 157 9.38 -1.41 -21.56
C GLY A 157 10.65 -2.17 -21.17
N ALA A 158 10.57 -3.46 -20.88
CA ALA A 158 11.73 -4.26 -20.46
C ALA A 158 12.62 -4.67 -21.66
N ASP A 159 13.92 -4.42 -21.56
CA ASP A 159 14.90 -5.00 -22.49
C ASP A 159 15.29 -6.42 -22.05
N VAL A 160 15.33 -6.65 -20.73
CA VAL A 160 15.61 -7.95 -20.12
C VAL A 160 14.54 -8.26 -19.06
N LEU A 161 13.91 -9.43 -19.18
CA LEU A 161 13.00 -9.97 -18.18
C LEU A 161 13.65 -11.14 -17.44
N ILE A 162 13.82 -11.03 -16.12
CA ILE A 162 14.29 -12.10 -15.25
C ILE A 162 13.08 -12.79 -14.61
N VAL A 163 12.91 -14.08 -14.84
CA VAL A 163 11.83 -14.90 -14.28
C VAL A 163 12.41 -15.91 -13.30
N THR A 164 12.03 -15.80 -12.03
CA THR A 164 12.46 -16.72 -10.96
C THR A 164 11.32 -17.66 -10.57
N LEU A 165 11.36 -18.90 -11.05
CA LEU A 165 10.33 -19.91 -10.83
C LEU A 165 10.38 -20.46 -9.40
N GLY A 166 9.23 -20.51 -8.73
CA GLY A 166 9.14 -20.85 -7.31
C GLY A 166 8.51 -22.21 -7.03
N LEU A 167 7.33 -22.44 -7.59
CA LEU A 167 6.43 -23.54 -7.22
C LEU A 167 5.83 -24.23 -8.45
N THR A 168 5.42 -25.49 -8.28
CA THR A 168 4.56 -26.24 -9.20
C THR A 168 3.14 -26.43 -8.66
N GLU A 169 2.94 -26.19 -7.37
CA GLU A 169 1.65 -26.26 -6.69
C GLU A 169 0.92 -24.92 -6.73
N ALA A 170 -0.39 -24.94 -6.88
CA ALA A 170 -1.24 -23.75 -6.87
C ALA A 170 -2.68 -24.04 -6.47
N TRP A 171 -3.42 -22.95 -6.23
CA TRP A 171 -4.88 -22.97 -6.08
C TRP A 171 -5.51 -22.30 -7.29
N ILE A 172 -6.57 -22.92 -7.83
CA ILE A 172 -7.27 -22.44 -9.02
C ILE A 172 -8.76 -22.25 -8.77
N ALA A 173 -9.33 -21.24 -9.42
CA ALA A 173 -10.76 -21.05 -9.59
C ALA A 173 -11.30 -21.96 -10.71
N ARG A 174 -12.64 -22.00 -10.86
CA ARG A 174 -13.31 -22.82 -11.87
C ARG A 174 -12.98 -22.45 -13.32
N ASP A 175 -12.73 -21.17 -13.56
CA ASP A 175 -12.35 -20.61 -14.86
C ASP A 175 -10.86 -20.80 -15.19
N GLY A 176 -10.10 -21.46 -14.30
CA GLY A 176 -8.68 -21.69 -14.43
C GLY A 176 -7.80 -20.54 -13.92
N ALA A 177 -8.37 -19.51 -13.31
CA ALA A 177 -7.59 -18.44 -12.70
C ALA A 177 -6.77 -19.00 -11.52
N VAL A 178 -5.48 -18.69 -11.47
CA VAL A 178 -4.54 -19.12 -10.45
C VAL A 178 -4.37 -18.05 -9.38
N PHE A 179 -4.49 -18.45 -8.12
CA PHE A 179 -4.24 -17.59 -6.98
C PHE A 179 -2.78 -17.71 -6.50
N PRO A 180 -2.17 -16.61 -5.99
CA PRO A 180 -0.81 -16.64 -5.43
C PRO A 180 -0.72 -17.44 -4.13
N ALA A 181 -1.84 -17.60 -3.41
CA ALA A 181 -1.97 -18.35 -2.17
C ALA A 181 -3.36 -19.00 -2.12
N CYS A 182 -3.56 -19.95 -1.20
CA CYS A 182 -4.88 -20.53 -0.97
C CYS A 182 -5.85 -19.43 -0.49
N PRO A 183 -7.03 -19.26 -1.11
CA PRO A 183 -8.03 -18.31 -0.60
C PRO A 183 -8.35 -18.60 0.87
N GLY A 184 -8.34 -17.57 1.72
CA GLY A 184 -8.53 -17.70 3.17
C GLY A 184 -7.24 -17.75 4.00
N THR A 185 -6.05 -17.89 3.40
CA THR A 185 -4.79 -17.86 4.18
C THR A 185 -4.27 -16.43 4.40
N VAL A 186 -4.46 -15.54 3.42
CA VAL A 186 -4.08 -14.12 3.52
C VAL A 186 -5.32 -13.24 3.62
N ALA A 187 -6.31 -13.52 2.75
CA ALA A 187 -7.58 -12.82 2.68
C ALA A 187 -8.61 -13.69 1.95
N GLY A 188 -9.86 -13.25 1.92
CA GLY A 188 -10.95 -14.00 1.30
C GLY A 188 -11.34 -15.26 2.09
N ARG A 189 -12.03 -16.19 1.44
CA ARG A 189 -12.54 -17.41 2.08
C ARG A 189 -12.34 -18.63 1.19
N PHE A 190 -11.82 -19.71 1.76
CA PHE A 190 -11.78 -20.99 1.07
C PHE A 190 -13.19 -21.55 0.83
N ASP A 191 -13.45 -22.00 -0.39
CA ASP A 191 -14.67 -22.71 -0.75
C ASP A 191 -14.27 -23.90 -1.64
N PRO A 192 -14.41 -25.16 -1.17
CA PRO A 192 -14.03 -26.34 -1.95
C PRO A 192 -14.88 -26.53 -3.22
N ALA A 193 -16.04 -25.88 -3.32
CA ALA A 193 -16.83 -25.87 -4.54
C ALA A 193 -16.27 -24.90 -5.60
N ARG A 194 -15.44 -23.93 -5.21
CA ARG A 194 -14.90 -22.88 -6.11
C ARG A 194 -13.39 -23.02 -6.33
N HIS A 195 -12.68 -23.44 -5.30
CA HIS A 195 -11.22 -23.50 -5.24
C HIS A 195 -10.72 -24.93 -5.26
N ARG A 196 -9.75 -25.20 -6.13
CA ARG A 196 -9.14 -26.52 -6.26
C ARG A 196 -7.63 -26.42 -6.21
N PHE A 197 -7.02 -27.36 -5.51
CA PHE A 197 -5.59 -27.57 -5.54
C PHE A 197 -5.19 -28.18 -6.89
N VAL A 198 -4.05 -27.75 -7.44
CA VAL A 198 -3.42 -28.35 -8.60
C VAL A 198 -1.90 -28.41 -8.41
N GLU A 199 -1.29 -29.48 -8.90
CA GLU A 199 0.16 -29.56 -9.08
C GLU A 199 0.44 -29.67 -10.59
N PHE A 200 1.15 -28.69 -11.14
CA PHE A 200 1.48 -28.65 -12.56
C PHE A 200 2.61 -29.61 -12.90
N SER A 201 2.42 -30.41 -13.94
CA SER A 201 3.43 -31.28 -14.52
C SER A 201 4.50 -30.49 -15.28
N CYS A 202 5.63 -31.14 -15.57
CA CYS A 202 6.68 -30.53 -16.39
C CYS A 202 6.19 -30.11 -17.78
N ALA A 203 5.29 -30.89 -18.40
CA ALA A 203 4.73 -30.55 -19.70
C ALA A 203 3.90 -29.26 -19.64
N GLU A 204 3.03 -29.13 -18.63
CA GLU A 204 2.20 -27.94 -18.43
C GLU A 204 3.04 -26.70 -18.12
N VAL A 205 4.07 -26.83 -17.28
CA VAL A 205 5.00 -25.72 -16.99
C VAL A 205 5.74 -25.29 -18.27
N THR A 206 6.23 -26.24 -19.07
CA THR A 206 6.88 -25.93 -20.35
C THR A 206 5.93 -25.25 -21.33
N GLU A 207 4.68 -25.71 -21.42
CA GLU A 207 3.65 -25.11 -22.26
C GLU A 207 3.34 -23.67 -21.81
N ASP A 208 3.13 -23.45 -20.51
CA ASP A 208 2.84 -22.12 -19.95
C ASP A 208 3.98 -21.13 -20.19
N LEU A 209 5.22 -21.55 -19.99
CA LEU A 209 6.40 -20.72 -20.27
C LEU A 209 6.56 -20.43 -21.76
N SER A 210 6.33 -21.43 -22.63
CA SER A 210 6.40 -21.25 -24.08
C SER A 210 5.32 -20.30 -24.60
N ALA A 211 4.10 -20.43 -24.06
CA ALA A 211 2.98 -19.53 -24.34
C ALA A 211 3.30 -18.12 -23.84
N PHE A 212 3.86 -17.98 -22.64
CA PHE A 212 4.28 -16.68 -22.09
C PHE A 212 5.34 -16.00 -22.97
N VAL A 213 6.38 -16.73 -23.39
CA VAL A 213 7.41 -16.19 -24.30
C VAL A 213 6.79 -15.71 -25.60
N THR A 214 5.95 -16.55 -26.23
CA THR A 214 5.28 -16.24 -27.50
C THR A 214 4.39 -15.00 -27.36
N GLU A 215 3.54 -14.96 -26.34
CA GLU A 215 2.61 -13.85 -26.10
C GLU A 215 3.31 -12.56 -25.70
N LEU A 216 4.34 -12.63 -24.85
CA LEU A 216 5.13 -11.48 -24.46
C LEU A 216 5.79 -10.85 -25.68
N ARG A 217 6.28 -11.67 -26.63
CA ARG A 217 6.89 -11.17 -27.88
C ARG A 217 5.92 -10.48 -28.81
N THR A 218 4.61 -10.74 -28.71
CA THR A 218 3.61 -9.93 -29.42
C THR A 218 3.52 -8.50 -28.88
N LEU A 219 3.83 -8.31 -27.59
CA LEU A 219 3.85 -7.01 -26.93
C LEU A 219 5.22 -6.33 -27.04
N ASN A 220 6.30 -7.11 -26.89
CA ASN A 220 7.68 -6.65 -26.88
C ASN A 220 8.57 -7.64 -27.66
N PRO A 221 8.73 -7.44 -28.99
CA PRO A 221 9.50 -8.36 -29.83
C PRO A 221 11.00 -8.45 -29.51
N ARG A 222 11.54 -7.49 -28.74
CA ARG A 222 13.00 -7.36 -28.49
C ARG A 222 13.42 -7.87 -27.11
N VAL A 223 12.47 -8.27 -26.26
CA VAL A 223 12.77 -8.69 -24.90
C VAL A 223 13.65 -9.94 -24.89
N ARG A 224 14.75 -9.87 -24.14
CA ARG A 224 15.56 -11.03 -23.76
C ARG A 224 15.05 -11.57 -22.45
N MET A 225 15.05 -12.89 -22.28
CA MET A 225 14.54 -13.53 -21.07
C MET A 225 15.64 -14.33 -20.36
N ILE A 226 15.71 -14.17 -19.04
CA ILE A 226 16.54 -14.98 -18.17
C ILE A 226 15.62 -15.79 -17.27
N LEU A 227 15.59 -17.10 -17.47
CA LEU A 227 14.89 -18.02 -16.60
C LEU A 227 15.83 -18.51 -15.50
N THR A 228 15.33 -18.60 -14.28
CA THR A 228 16.04 -19.21 -13.16
C THR A 228 15.08 -19.89 -12.20
N VAL A 229 15.57 -20.86 -11.44
CA VAL A 229 14.78 -21.57 -10.42
C VAL A 229 15.19 -21.06 -9.05
N SER A 230 14.20 -20.81 -8.18
CA SER A 230 14.44 -20.39 -6.80
C SER A 230 15.02 -21.54 -5.97
N PRO A 231 16.13 -21.33 -5.23
CA PRO A 231 16.69 -22.32 -4.31
C PRO A 231 15.87 -22.57 -3.05
N VAL A 232 14.86 -21.72 -2.77
CA VAL A 232 14.04 -21.82 -1.55
C VAL A 232 13.10 -23.04 -1.64
N PRO A 233 13.21 -24.03 -0.74
CA PRO A 233 12.26 -25.15 -0.64
C PRO A 233 10.83 -24.69 -0.33
N LEU A 234 9.86 -25.57 -0.61
CA LEU A 234 8.45 -25.33 -0.25
C LEU A 234 8.33 -25.18 1.28
N VAL A 235 7.43 -24.28 1.73
CA VAL A 235 7.04 -24.24 3.16
C VAL A 235 6.29 -25.50 3.51
N ALA A 236 5.28 -25.81 2.70
CA ALA A 236 4.39 -26.94 2.83
C ALA A 236 3.94 -27.42 1.45
N THR A 237 3.35 -28.61 1.43
CA THR A 237 2.80 -29.24 0.23
C THR A 237 1.42 -29.78 0.55
N MET A 238 0.46 -29.52 -0.33
CA MET A 238 -0.89 -30.10 -0.22
C MET A 238 -0.98 -31.47 -0.93
N GLY A 239 0.08 -31.87 -1.65
CA GLY A 239 0.14 -33.14 -2.38
C GLY A 239 0.23 -34.39 -1.50
N GLY A 240 0.23 -34.25 -0.17
CA GLY A 240 0.26 -35.36 0.79
C GLY A 240 1.62 -36.07 0.90
N ARG A 241 2.65 -35.58 0.20
CA ARG A 241 4.02 -36.09 0.26
C ARG A 241 4.83 -35.39 1.34
N HIS A 242 5.99 -35.94 1.69
CA HIS A 242 6.93 -35.24 2.56
C HIS A 242 7.45 -33.96 1.87
N VAL A 243 7.54 -32.84 2.60
CA VAL A 243 7.91 -31.53 2.03
C VAL A 243 9.27 -31.53 1.32
N LEU A 244 10.23 -32.32 1.80
CA LEU A 244 11.52 -32.52 1.13
C LEU A 244 11.34 -33.14 -0.27
N GLU A 245 10.57 -34.23 -0.38
CA GLU A 245 10.31 -34.92 -1.65
C GLU A 245 9.56 -34.00 -2.62
N ALA A 246 8.51 -33.33 -2.13
CA ALA A 246 7.75 -32.37 -2.93
C ALA A 246 8.63 -31.19 -3.40
N SER A 247 9.50 -30.68 -2.54
CA SER A 247 10.48 -29.64 -2.89
C SER A 247 11.44 -30.11 -3.96
N THR A 248 12.07 -31.28 -3.79
CA THR A 248 12.97 -31.83 -4.80
C THR A 248 12.27 -32.04 -6.14
N HIS A 249 11.06 -32.62 -6.13
CA HIS A 249 10.25 -32.82 -7.33
C HIS A 249 9.94 -31.49 -8.02
N ALA A 250 9.39 -30.51 -7.29
CA ALA A 250 9.01 -29.21 -7.83
C ALA A 250 10.21 -28.49 -8.49
N LYS A 251 11.37 -28.46 -7.83
CA LYS A 251 12.56 -27.80 -8.39
C LYS A 251 13.11 -28.53 -9.62
N ALA A 252 13.07 -29.87 -9.62
CA ALA A 252 13.46 -30.66 -10.79
C ALA A 252 12.54 -30.38 -11.99
N VAL A 253 11.22 -30.36 -11.77
CA VAL A 253 10.22 -30.02 -12.80
C VAL A 253 10.48 -28.63 -13.39
N LEU A 254 10.61 -27.61 -12.54
CA LEU A 254 10.86 -26.24 -12.97
C LEU A 254 12.19 -26.11 -13.73
N ARG A 255 13.23 -26.83 -13.29
CA ARG A 255 14.55 -26.81 -13.93
C ARG A 255 14.53 -27.40 -15.34
N VAL A 256 13.87 -28.54 -15.51
CA VAL A 256 13.71 -29.21 -16.81
C VAL A 256 12.86 -28.36 -17.75
N ALA A 257 11.77 -27.78 -17.24
CA ALA A 257 10.92 -26.90 -18.03
C ALA A 257 11.66 -25.64 -18.51
N ALA A 258 12.43 -24.99 -17.62
CA ALA A 258 13.23 -23.84 -17.98
C ALA A 258 14.32 -24.16 -19.02
N GLU A 259 14.99 -25.32 -18.91
CA GLU A 259 15.96 -25.78 -19.91
C GLU A 259 15.30 -25.97 -21.28
N SER A 260 14.13 -26.61 -21.28
CA SER A 260 13.42 -26.97 -22.51
C SER A 260 13.03 -25.72 -23.29
N VAL A 261 12.55 -24.68 -22.59
CA VAL A 261 12.21 -23.38 -23.19
C VAL A 261 13.45 -22.60 -23.61
N ALA A 262 14.52 -22.59 -22.80
CA ALA A 262 15.77 -21.92 -23.17
C ALA A 262 16.42 -22.52 -24.42
N ARG A 263 16.29 -23.84 -24.64
CA ARG A 263 16.79 -24.50 -25.86
C ARG A 263 15.92 -24.26 -27.09
N SER A 264 14.62 -24.10 -26.91
CA SER A 264 13.67 -23.96 -28.02
C SER A 264 13.45 -22.51 -28.47
N SER A 265 13.87 -21.53 -27.65
CA SER A 265 13.59 -20.11 -27.88
C SER A 265 14.88 -19.30 -27.97
N VAL A 266 15.08 -18.61 -29.11
CA VAL A 266 16.14 -17.60 -29.26
C VAL A 266 16.03 -16.56 -28.14
N ASP A 267 17.14 -16.02 -27.65
CA ASP A 267 17.16 -14.97 -26.61
C ASP A 267 16.47 -15.32 -25.27
N VAL A 268 16.28 -16.62 -25.01
CA VAL A 268 15.94 -17.14 -23.67
C VAL A 268 17.14 -17.91 -23.14
N ILE A 269 17.60 -17.56 -21.94
CA ILE A 269 18.73 -18.22 -21.29
C ILE A 269 18.35 -18.72 -19.91
N TYR A 270 18.97 -19.80 -19.47
CA TYR A 270 18.86 -20.28 -18.10
C TYR A 270 20.05 -19.78 -17.27
N PHE A 271 19.79 -19.23 -16.09
CA PHE A 271 20.81 -18.86 -15.11
C PHE A 271 20.75 -19.78 -13.87
N PRO A 272 21.86 -20.39 -13.43
CA PRO A 272 21.86 -21.47 -12.43
C PRO A 272 21.86 -21.00 -10.97
N ALA A 273 20.93 -20.11 -10.58
CA ALA A 273 20.83 -19.64 -9.18
C ALA A 273 20.50 -20.78 -8.20
N TYR A 274 19.62 -21.70 -8.60
CA TYR A 274 19.25 -22.90 -7.84
C TYR A 274 20.49 -23.73 -7.51
N GLU A 275 21.25 -24.12 -8.54
CA GLU A 275 22.40 -25.01 -8.42
C GLU A 275 23.57 -24.40 -7.67
N ILE A 276 23.75 -23.07 -7.74
CA ILE A 276 24.77 -22.35 -6.95
C ILE A 276 24.51 -22.55 -5.45
N VAL A 277 23.25 -22.57 -5.03
CA VAL A 277 22.87 -22.65 -3.61
C VAL A 277 22.69 -24.09 -3.13
N THR A 278 22.17 -24.98 -3.97
CA THR A 278 21.77 -26.34 -3.56
C THR A 278 22.74 -27.44 -4.01
N GLY A 279 23.76 -27.11 -4.79
CA GLY A 279 24.71 -28.10 -5.29
C GLY A 279 25.66 -28.62 -4.20
N PRO A 280 26.29 -29.79 -4.40
CA PRO A 280 27.22 -30.37 -3.41
C PRO A 280 28.50 -29.55 -3.20
N GLN A 281 28.78 -28.59 -4.08
CA GLN A 281 29.84 -27.59 -3.89
C GLN A 281 29.45 -26.45 -2.93
N ALA A 282 28.16 -26.29 -2.63
CA ALA A 282 27.65 -25.17 -1.86
C ALA A 282 28.00 -25.35 -0.37
N PRO A 283 28.52 -24.32 0.31
CA PRO A 283 28.70 -24.34 1.76
C PRO A 283 27.37 -24.50 2.50
N ASP A 284 27.39 -25.20 3.64
CA ASP A 284 26.23 -25.34 4.53
C ASP A 284 25.65 -23.97 4.96
N ALA A 285 26.52 -22.96 5.07
CA ALA A 285 26.16 -21.59 5.46
C ALA A 285 25.30 -20.85 4.41
N PHE A 286 25.08 -21.40 3.22
CA PHE A 286 24.19 -20.80 2.21
C PHE A 286 22.72 -20.89 2.59
N PHE A 287 22.36 -21.78 3.53
CA PHE A 287 21.06 -21.79 4.18
C PHE A 287 21.17 -21.28 5.62
N ALA A 288 20.10 -20.65 6.10
CA ALA A 288 19.94 -20.30 7.49
C ALA A 288 19.63 -21.54 8.35
N ASP A 289 19.53 -21.35 9.67
CA ASP A 289 19.28 -22.42 10.64
C ASP A 289 17.97 -23.20 10.38
N ASP A 290 16.99 -22.56 9.73
CA ASP A 290 15.72 -23.17 9.32
C ASP A 290 15.87 -24.16 8.14
N ARG A 291 17.07 -24.27 7.56
CA ARG A 291 17.40 -25.12 6.39
C ARG A 291 16.55 -24.83 5.15
N ARG A 292 15.91 -23.65 5.08
CA ARG A 292 15.02 -23.24 3.99
C ARG A 292 15.37 -21.85 3.47
N SER A 293 15.55 -20.88 4.36
CA SER A 293 15.87 -19.50 3.99
C SER A 293 17.30 -19.42 3.48
N VAL A 294 17.48 -18.82 2.30
CA VAL A 294 18.84 -18.55 1.78
C VAL A 294 19.47 -17.45 2.63
N SER A 295 20.67 -17.70 3.13
CA SER A 295 21.42 -16.73 3.92
C SER A 295 21.89 -15.54 3.07
N PRO A 296 22.24 -14.39 3.68
CA PRO A 296 22.88 -13.29 2.97
C PRO A 296 24.14 -13.71 2.19
N GLU A 297 24.89 -14.68 2.72
CA GLU A 297 26.07 -15.24 2.06
C GLU A 297 25.69 -15.98 0.77
N GLY A 298 24.66 -16.85 0.83
CA GLY A 298 24.15 -17.57 -0.34
C GLY A 298 23.58 -16.65 -1.41
N VAL A 299 22.80 -15.63 -1.01
CA VAL A 299 22.31 -14.59 -1.93
C VAL A 299 23.49 -13.84 -2.56
N GLY A 300 24.48 -13.47 -1.76
CA GLY A 300 25.70 -12.80 -2.22
C GLY A 300 26.47 -13.64 -3.25
N ALA A 301 26.61 -14.95 -3.02
CA ALA A 301 27.26 -15.85 -3.96
C ALA A 301 26.56 -15.91 -5.32
N VAL A 302 25.23 -16.02 -5.33
CA VAL A 302 24.42 -15.97 -6.56
C VAL A 302 24.60 -14.63 -7.28
N MET A 303 24.54 -13.52 -6.55
CA MET A 303 24.65 -12.19 -7.15
C MET A 303 26.05 -11.89 -7.68
N ARG A 304 27.10 -12.39 -7.03
CA ARG A 304 28.48 -12.32 -7.57
C ARG A 304 28.59 -13.05 -8.91
N ALA A 305 28.04 -14.26 -9.00
CA ALA A 305 28.02 -15.02 -10.26
C ALA A 305 27.19 -14.31 -11.35
N PHE A 306 26.02 -13.79 -10.98
CA PHE A 306 25.13 -13.09 -11.91
C PHE A 306 25.77 -11.81 -12.47
N LEU A 307 26.33 -10.97 -11.60
CA LEU A 307 26.98 -9.71 -12.00
C LEU A 307 28.25 -9.96 -12.81
N ALA A 308 29.04 -10.98 -12.44
CA ALA A 308 30.21 -11.38 -13.24
C ALA A 308 29.81 -11.83 -14.65
N ALA A 309 28.71 -12.58 -14.79
CA ALA A 309 28.16 -12.95 -16.09
C ALA A 309 27.58 -11.75 -16.88
N CYS A 310 27.33 -10.62 -16.21
CA CYS A 310 27.02 -9.34 -16.84
C CYS A 310 28.28 -8.49 -17.15
N GLY A 311 29.49 -9.00 -16.88
CA GLY A 311 30.74 -8.26 -17.05
C GLY A 311 30.96 -7.17 -15.99
N ARG A 312 30.31 -7.29 -14.82
CA ARG A 312 30.40 -6.32 -13.72
C ARG A 312 31.09 -6.92 -12.51
N GLU A 313 31.90 -6.11 -11.83
CA GLU A 313 32.39 -6.48 -10.51
C GLU A 313 31.27 -6.34 -9.48
N PRO A 314 31.16 -7.29 -8.52
CA PRO A 314 30.26 -7.11 -7.39
C PRO A 314 30.71 -5.89 -6.54
N PRO A 315 29.78 -5.17 -5.89
CA PRO A 315 30.16 -4.13 -4.94
C PRO A 315 31.13 -4.68 -3.88
N GLY A 316 32.25 -4.00 -3.64
CA GLY A 316 33.28 -4.46 -2.69
C GLY A 316 32.79 -4.51 -1.24
N GLU A 317 33.35 -5.44 -0.45
CA GLU A 317 33.01 -5.68 0.97
C GLU A 317 33.21 -4.46 1.88
N ALA A 318 34.03 -3.49 1.47
CA ALA A 318 34.37 -2.30 2.27
C ALA A 318 33.25 -1.24 2.39
N ASN A 319 32.10 -1.44 1.73
CA ASN A 319 30.97 -0.51 1.78
C ASN A 319 29.72 -1.15 2.40
N GLU A 320 29.90 -1.98 3.43
CA GLU A 320 28.82 -2.31 4.38
C GLU A 320 28.51 -1.07 5.24
N ALA A 321 27.81 -0.10 4.67
CA ALA A 321 26.78 0.57 5.45
C ALA A 321 25.74 -0.50 5.82
N PRO A 322 25.20 -0.52 7.05
CA PRO A 322 24.22 -1.51 7.43
C PRO A 322 23.12 -1.53 6.37
N PRO A 323 22.65 -2.71 5.92
CA PRO A 323 21.48 -2.76 5.06
C PRO A 323 20.42 -1.85 5.70
N PRO A 324 19.74 -0.96 4.93
CA PRO A 324 18.70 -0.11 5.51
C PRO A 324 17.85 -1.02 6.36
N THR A 325 17.78 -0.80 7.67
CA THR A 325 17.39 -1.80 8.69
C THR A 325 16.20 -2.59 8.20
N MET A 326 16.51 -3.66 7.48
CA MET A 326 15.54 -4.60 7.01
C MET A 326 15.34 -5.41 8.25
N PRO A 327 14.09 -5.61 8.69
CA PRO A 327 13.92 -6.71 9.58
C PRO A 327 14.45 -7.94 8.80
N PRO A 328 15.26 -8.80 9.45
CA PRO A 328 16.19 -9.69 8.77
C PRO A 328 15.52 -10.47 7.64
N THR A 329 16.26 -11.01 6.67
CA THR A 329 15.69 -11.99 5.72
C THR A 329 14.93 -13.10 6.45
N ALA A 330 15.35 -13.40 7.69
CA ALA A 330 14.60 -14.20 8.65
C ALA A 330 13.25 -13.61 9.07
N HIS A 331 13.06 -12.29 9.25
CA HIS A 331 11.77 -11.64 9.53
C HIS A 331 10.88 -11.44 8.30
N VAL A 332 11.41 -11.27 7.09
CA VAL A 332 10.56 -11.28 5.88
C VAL A 332 10.20 -12.70 5.49
N SER A 333 11.11 -13.68 5.60
CA SER A 333 10.78 -15.11 5.52
C SER A 333 9.92 -15.58 6.69
N ARG A 334 9.96 -14.96 7.87
CA ARG A 334 9.12 -15.28 9.03
C ARG A 334 7.80 -14.52 9.00
N LEU A 335 7.69 -13.32 8.45
CA LEU A 335 6.42 -12.65 8.14
C LEU A 335 5.75 -13.28 6.93
N LEU A 336 6.52 -13.68 5.92
CA LEU A 336 6.05 -14.54 4.84
C LEU A 336 5.78 -15.93 5.40
N ALA A 337 6.51 -16.49 6.35
CA ALA A 337 6.15 -17.72 7.06
C ALA A 337 5.26 -17.48 8.28
N GLU A 338 4.65 -16.31 8.48
CA GLU A 338 3.61 -16.02 9.49
C GLU A 338 2.32 -15.62 8.73
N ALA A 339 2.46 -15.13 7.49
CA ALA A 339 1.40 -15.04 6.48
C ALA A 339 1.28 -16.33 5.62
N GLU A 340 2.36 -17.11 5.50
CA GLU A 340 2.42 -18.51 5.01
C GLU A 340 2.26 -19.47 6.22
N CYS A 341 2.55 -19.07 7.49
CA CYS A 341 2.10 -19.82 8.68
C CYS A 341 0.96 -19.14 9.46
N GLU A 342 -0.27 -19.50 9.10
CA GLU A 342 -1.14 -20.14 10.10
C GLU A 342 -1.13 -21.68 9.95
N GLU A 343 -0.07 -22.26 9.40
CA GLU A 343 0.15 -23.72 9.34
C GLU A 343 0.86 -24.28 10.61
N GLU A 344 1.43 -23.43 11.48
CA GLU A 344 2.02 -23.87 12.77
C GLU A 344 0.99 -24.05 13.92
N MET A 345 -0.29 -23.71 13.71
CA MET A 345 -1.33 -23.94 14.73
C MET A 345 -1.88 -25.38 14.74
N ALA A 346 -1.50 -26.21 13.77
CA ALA A 346 -1.87 -27.63 13.73
C ALA A 346 -0.88 -28.56 14.48
N ALA A 347 0.25 -28.04 14.98
CA ALA A 347 1.32 -28.86 15.58
C ALA A 347 1.49 -28.71 17.11
N ARG A 348 0.65 -27.94 17.80
CA ARG A 348 0.67 -27.90 19.28
C ARG A 348 -0.02 -29.16 19.85
N PRO A 349 0.63 -29.95 20.72
CA PRO A 349 -0.12 -30.88 21.57
C PRO A 349 -1.08 -30.06 22.45
N PRO A 350 -2.31 -30.54 22.70
CA PRO A 350 -3.29 -29.79 23.47
C PRO A 350 -2.73 -29.51 24.88
N PRO A 351 -2.87 -28.28 25.43
CA PRO A 351 -2.55 -28.05 26.82
C PRO A 351 -3.50 -28.87 27.71
N ALA A 352 -2.94 -29.43 28.78
CA ALA A 352 -3.66 -30.27 29.72
C ALA A 352 -4.91 -29.60 30.30
N GLU A 353 -5.94 -30.42 30.49
CA GLU A 353 -7.29 -30.17 30.99
C GLU A 353 -7.49 -28.92 31.88
N ALA A 354 -8.34 -28.01 31.40
CA ALA A 354 -9.19 -27.18 32.27
C ALA A 354 -10.64 -27.67 32.10
N LEU A 355 -11.32 -27.84 33.24
CA LEU A 355 -12.63 -28.48 33.42
C LEU A 355 -13.76 -27.91 32.51
N PRO A 356 -14.77 -28.72 32.13
CA PRO A 356 -15.80 -28.31 31.19
C PRO A 356 -16.87 -27.40 31.82
N GLU A 357 -17.19 -26.30 31.14
CA GLU A 357 -18.42 -25.54 31.36
C GLU A 357 -19.63 -26.24 30.70
N PRO A 358 -20.84 -26.14 31.27
CA PRO A 358 -22.01 -26.91 30.82
C PRO A 358 -22.59 -26.38 29.49
N PRO A 359 -23.28 -27.23 28.72
CA PRO A 359 -23.78 -26.87 27.39
C PRO A 359 -24.95 -25.90 27.44
N LEU A 360 -24.96 -24.95 26.50
CA LEU A 360 -26.11 -24.09 26.19
C LEU A 360 -27.30 -24.95 25.72
N PRO A 361 -28.54 -24.65 26.17
CA PRO A 361 -29.71 -25.43 25.82
C PRO A 361 -30.15 -25.17 24.36
N PRO A 362 -30.91 -26.10 23.73
CA PRO A 362 -31.43 -25.88 22.39
C PRO A 362 -32.44 -24.73 22.38
N LEU A 363 -32.43 -23.96 21.28
CA LEU A 363 -33.36 -22.87 21.00
C LEU A 363 -34.81 -23.33 21.21
N ARG A 364 -35.49 -22.74 22.21
CA ARG A 364 -36.94 -22.86 22.36
C ARG A 364 -37.63 -22.22 21.15
N PRO A 365 -38.74 -22.77 20.64
CA PRO A 365 -39.63 -21.99 19.79
C PRO A 365 -40.12 -20.77 20.58
N PRO A 366 -40.35 -19.62 19.92
CA PRO A 366 -40.70 -18.39 20.60
C PRO A 366 -41.93 -18.61 21.50
N SER A 367 -41.88 -18.08 22.72
CA SER A 367 -43.02 -18.09 23.63
C SER A 367 -44.14 -17.21 23.03
N PRO A 368 -45.40 -17.41 23.42
CA PRO A 368 -46.53 -16.60 22.95
C PRO A 368 -46.37 -15.09 23.20
N GLU A 369 -45.43 -14.69 24.07
CA GLU A 369 -45.11 -13.29 24.37
C GLU A 369 -44.31 -12.61 23.24
N THR A 370 -43.52 -13.35 22.45
CA THR A 370 -42.78 -12.75 21.32
C THR A 370 -43.68 -12.45 20.11
N ALA A 371 -44.94 -12.89 20.14
CA ALA A 371 -45.93 -12.58 19.11
C ALA A 371 -46.74 -11.29 19.41
N ALA A 372 -46.46 -10.58 20.51
CA ALA A 372 -47.34 -9.54 21.04
C ALA A 372 -46.77 -8.11 21.12
N MET A 373 -45.58 -7.78 20.59
CA MET A 373 -45.04 -6.41 20.70
C MET A 373 -44.97 -5.68 19.35
N LEU A 374 -46.15 -5.30 18.86
CA LEU A 374 -46.33 -4.18 17.93
C LEU A 374 -46.63 -2.92 18.76
N HIS A 375 -45.61 -2.37 19.42
CA HIS A 375 -45.73 -1.07 20.08
C HIS A 375 -44.60 -0.15 19.60
N ASP A 376 -44.98 0.94 18.94
CA ASP A 376 -44.08 1.99 18.45
C ASP A 376 -43.40 2.79 19.58
N ALA A 377 -43.81 2.58 20.84
CA ALA A 377 -43.33 3.32 22.01
C ALA A 377 -42.73 2.37 23.07
N PRO A 378 -41.69 2.81 23.81
CA PRO A 378 -41.10 2.02 24.90
C PRO A 378 -42.09 1.83 26.04
N GLU A 379 -42.02 0.69 26.72
CA GLU A 379 -42.78 0.44 27.95
C GLU A 379 -42.42 1.47 29.05
N PRO A 380 -43.33 1.72 30.03
CA PRO A 380 -43.12 2.74 31.06
C PRO A 380 -41.80 2.59 31.83
N ASP A 381 -41.38 1.36 32.13
CA ASP A 381 -40.13 1.08 32.83
C ASP A 381 -38.90 1.38 31.94
N THR A 382 -38.98 1.08 30.65
CA THR A 382 -37.95 1.40 29.66
C THR A 382 -37.85 2.91 29.41
N ALA A 383 -38.98 3.60 29.35
CA ALA A 383 -39.01 5.06 29.25
C ALA A 383 -38.38 5.71 30.49
N ALA A 384 -38.69 5.20 31.69
CA ALA A 384 -38.06 5.65 32.94
C ALA A 384 -36.55 5.37 32.95
N ARG A 385 -36.12 4.23 32.40
CA ARG A 385 -34.70 3.89 32.25
C ARG A 385 -33.96 4.83 31.30
N ILE A 386 -34.54 5.17 30.16
CA ILE A 386 -33.99 6.17 29.22
C ILE A 386 -33.85 7.51 29.94
N SER A 387 -34.90 8.01 30.61
CA SER A 387 -34.82 9.26 31.35
C SER A 387 -33.77 9.25 32.48
N ALA A 388 -33.59 8.12 33.16
CA ALA A 388 -32.55 7.98 34.19
C ALA A 388 -31.14 8.04 33.59
N LEU A 389 -30.90 7.37 32.45
CA LEU A 389 -29.62 7.40 31.74
C LEU A 389 -29.30 8.79 31.18
N GLU A 390 -30.32 9.51 30.69
CA GLU A 390 -30.16 10.90 30.23
C GLU A 390 -29.85 11.86 31.40
N ALA A 391 -30.40 11.62 32.59
CA ALA A 391 -30.06 12.37 33.80
C ALA A 391 -28.65 12.06 34.32
N GLU A 392 -28.18 10.81 34.17
CA GLU A 392 -26.86 10.35 34.66
C GLU A 392 -25.71 10.70 33.71
N HIS A 393 -25.94 10.60 32.39
CA HIS A 393 -24.89 10.71 31.36
C HIS A 393 -25.12 11.85 30.35
N GLY A 394 -26.17 12.65 30.54
CA GLY A 394 -26.60 13.72 29.63
C GLY A 394 -27.55 13.22 28.53
N PRO A 395 -28.50 14.04 28.05
CA PRO A 395 -29.48 13.64 27.03
C PRO A 395 -28.82 13.28 25.70
N VAL A 396 -29.48 12.48 24.85
CA VAL A 396 -28.99 12.27 23.47
C VAL A 396 -28.86 13.61 22.73
N PRO A 397 -27.89 13.75 21.82
CA PRO A 397 -27.78 14.92 20.96
C PRO A 397 -29.15 15.25 20.33
N GLY A 398 -29.54 16.53 20.30
CA GLY A 398 -30.90 16.93 19.90
C GLY A 398 -31.26 16.59 18.44
N ASP A 399 -30.27 16.23 17.65
CA ASP A 399 -30.31 15.83 16.25
C ASP A 399 -30.10 14.31 16.05
N PHE A 400 -30.04 13.54 17.13
CA PHE A 400 -29.86 12.10 17.12
C PHE A 400 -31.11 11.39 16.57
N ASP A 401 -30.94 10.62 15.49
CA ASP A 401 -31.98 9.77 14.94
C ASP A 401 -31.70 8.29 15.21
N GLY A 402 -32.50 7.68 16.08
CA GLY A 402 -32.29 6.30 16.52
C GLY A 402 -32.46 5.26 15.41
N ALA A 403 -33.35 5.51 14.43
CA ALA A 403 -33.57 4.59 13.32
C ALA A 403 -32.36 4.55 12.37
N THR A 404 -31.82 5.72 12.03
CA THR A 404 -30.66 5.85 11.16
C THR A 404 -29.39 5.42 11.90
N TYR A 405 -29.29 5.65 13.21
CA TYR A 405 -28.24 5.07 14.05
C TYR A 405 -28.25 3.54 14.00
N ILE A 406 -29.41 2.89 14.17
CA ILE A 406 -29.53 1.44 13.99
C ILE A 406 -29.09 1.01 12.58
N GLY A 407 -29.54 1.72 11.54
CA GLY A 407 -29.17 1.44 10.16
C GLY A 407 -27.66 1.62 9.85
N LEU A 408 -26.96 2.48 10.60
CA LEU A 408 -25.53 2.72 10.46
C LEU A 408 -24.67 1.61 11.09
N HIS A 409 -25.23 0.85 12.04
CA HIS A 409 -24.53 -0.19 12.80
C HIS A 409 -25.15 -1.56 12.50
N PRO A 410 -24.54 -2.37 11.62
CA PRO A 410 -25.13 -3.62 11.13
C PRO A 410 -25.46 -4.65 12.22
N ASP A 411 -24.71 -4.65 13.32
CA ASP A 411 -24.96 -5.48 14.50
C ASP A 411 -26.26 -5.09 15.24
N LEU A 412 -26.63 -3.81 15.19
CA LEU A 412 -27.87 -3.29 15.76
C LEU A 412 -29.05 -3.48 14.81
N ALA A 413 -28.84 -3.30 13.50
CA ALA A 413 -29.86 -3.46 12.47
C ALA A 413 -30.46 -4.88 12.41
N ALA A 414 -29.71 -5.89 12.85
CA ALA A 414 -30.19 -7.26 12.96
C ALA A 414 -31.05 -7.53 14.21
N LEU A 415 -30.99 -6.65 15.21
CA LEU A 415 -31.54 -6.87 16.55
C LEU A 415 -32.64 -5.87 16.93
N PHE A 416 -32.60 -4.66 16.38
CA PHE A 416 -33.49 -3.56 16.74
C PHE A 416 -34.29 -3.08 15.53
N ALA A 417 -35.58 -2.82 15.77
CA ALA A 417 -36.54 -2.41 14.75
C ALA A 417 -37.16 -1.04 15.02
N HIS A 418 -37.01 -0.50 16.25
CA HIS A 418 -37.66 0.74 16.66
C HIS A 418 -36.63 1.84 17.00
N PRO A 419 -36.90 3.12 16.65
CA PRO A 419 -35.96 4.22 16.88
C PRO A 419 -35.55 4.39 18.35
N TRP A 420 -36.47 4.17 19.29
CA TRP A 420 -36.20 4.27 20.73
C TRP A 420 -35.17 3.23 21.21
N GLN A 421 -35.05 2.08 20.52
CA GLN A 421 -34.04 1.06 20.83
C GLN A 421 -32.64 1.57 20.45
N GLY A 422 -32.53 2.33 19.37
CA GLY A 422 -31.29 3.00 18.98
C GLY A 422 -30.88 4.08 19.99
N GLN A 423 -31.85 4.85 20.50
CA GLN A 423 -31.62 5.83 21.55
C GLN A 423 -31.15 5.18 22.86
N LEU A 424 -31.84 4.12 23.30
CA LEU A 424 -31.46 3.37 24.49
C LEU A 424 -30.07 2.75 24.34
N HIS A 425 -29.81 2.06 23.23
CA HIS A 425 -28.51 1.44 22.97
C HIS A 425 -27.38 2.49 22.95
N TYR A 426 -27.60 3.65 22.33
CA TYR A 426 -26.62 4.71 22.29
C TYR A 426 -26.30 5.27 23.69
N LEU A 427 -27.32 5.41 24.54
CA LEU A 427 -27.16 5.86 25.92
C LEU A 427 -26.45 4.83 26.81
N GLU A 428 -26.75 3.54 26.64
CA GLU A 428 -26.16 2.46 27.46
C GLU A 428 -24.74 2.08 27.04
N HIS A 429 -24.48 2.06 25.73
CA HIS A 429 -23.28 1.46 25.14
C HIS A 429 -22.63 2.38 24.10
N GLY A 430 -23.41 2.89 23.14
CA GLY A 430 -22.88 3.56 21.95
C GLY A 430 -21.97 4.76 22.20
N ARG A 431 -22.25 5.57 23.23
CA ARG A 431 -21.37 6.70 23.63
C ARG A 431 -20.02 6.26 24.15
N ARG A 432 -20.01 5.24 25.00
CA ARG A 432 -18.79 4.74 25.64
C ARG A 432 -17.88 4.05 24.62
N GLU A 433 -18.50 3.43 23.62
CA GLU A 433 -17.83 2.76 22.50
C GLU A 433 -17.41 3.70 21.37
N GLY A 434 -17.79 4.98 21.43
CA GLY A 434 -17.48 5.95 20.37
C GLY A 434 -18.19 5.69 19.04
N ARG A 435 -19.36 5.03 19.07
CA ARG A 435 -20.12 4.69 17.87
C ARG A 435 -20.65 5.96 17.19
N LEU A 436 -20.36 6.08 15.90
CA LEU A 436 -20.82 7.18 15.05
C LEU A 436 -22.35 7.18 14.94
N TYR A 437 -22.99 8.35 14.92
CA TYR A 437 -24.40 8.47 14.56
C TYR A 437 -24.53 9.58 13.51
N PRO A 438 -25.49 9.46 12.57
CA PRO A 438 -25.75 10.52 11.62
C PRO A 438 -26.47 11.68 12.30
N SER A 439 -25.94 12.88 12.11
CA SER A 439 -26.54 14.14 12.53
C SER A 439 -27.61 14.56 11.52
N ASN A 440 -28.78 14.99 11.99
CA ASN A 440 -29.83 15.60 11.15
C ASN A 440 -29.49 17.03 10.69
N VAL A 441 -28.30 17.55 11.04
CA VAL A 441 -27.82 18.86 10.60
C VAL A 441 -27.25 18.73 9.18
N THR A 442 -27.78 19.49 8.22
CA THR A 442 -27.28 19.46 6.85
C THR A 442 -25.79 19.83 6.80
N ARG A 443 -25.03 19.30 5.82
CA ARG A 443 -23.62 19.72 5.58
C ARG A 443 -23.48 21.24 5.44
N ALA A 444 -24.53 21.93 4.98
CA ALA A 444 -24.59 23.39 4.87
C ALA A 444 -24.71 24.07 6.24
N GLU A 445 -25.57 23.58 7.13
CA GLU A 445 -25.71 24.10 8.50
C GLU A 445 -24.45 23.84 9.36
N THR A 446 -23.82 22.67 9.19
CA THR A 446 -22.54 22.34 9.84
C THR A 446 -21.44 23.28 9.38
N LYS A 447 -21.38 23.62 8.08
CA LYS A 447 -20.39 24.55 7.53
C LYS A 447 -20.61 25.99 7.98
N VAL A 448 -21.87 26.44 8.10
CA VAL A 448 -22.18 27.76 8.66
C VAL A 448 -21.79 27.83 10.14
N ALA A 449 -22.05 26.78 10.92
CA ALA A 449 -21.65 26.70 12.32
C ALA A 449 -20.10 26.65 12.47
N GLN A 450 -19.41 25.90 11.62
CA GLN A 450 -17.94 25.85 11.57
C GLN A 450 -17.35 27.21 11.18
N ALA A 451 -17.82 27.83 10.10
CA ALA A 451 -17.33 29.11 9.61
C ALA A 451 -17.43 30.22 10.67
N ARG A 452 -18.45 30.18 11.54
CA ARG A 452 -18.60 31.13 12.66
C ARG A 452 -17.55 30.99 13.77
N ARG A 453 -16.85 29.85 13.85
CA ARG A 453 -15.76 29.61 14.82
C ARG A 453 -14.40 30.03 14.26
N ILE A 454 -14.30 30.20 12.94
CA ILE A 454 -13.06 30.53 12.24
C ILE A 454 -12.91 32.04 12.20
N ALA A 455 -11.96 32.57 12.97
CA ALA A 455 -11.67 33.99 13.00
C ALA A 455 -10.84 34.44 11.79
N LEU A 456 -9.90 33.58 11.35
CA LEU A 456 -9.00 33.89 10.25
C LEU A 456 -8.44 32.61 9.62
N VAL A 457 -8.27 32.61 8.31
CA VAL A 457 -7.38 31.68 7.61
C VAL A 457 -6.20 32.46 7.05
N LEU A 458 -4.99 31.99 7.35
CA LEU A 458 -3.76 32.41 6.68
C LEU A 458 -3.30 31.27 5.78
N ASP A 459 -3.31 31.51 4.47
CA ASP A 459 -2.81 30.56 3.48
C ASP A 459 -1.55 31.12 2.81
N GLY A 460 -0.81 30.30 2.07
CA GLY A 460 0.43 30.72 1.40
C GLY A 460 1.43 29.61 1.19
N LEU A 461 2.46 29.89 0.40
CA LEU A 461 3.57 28.96 0.20
C LEU A 461 4.39 28.77 1.49
N ASP A 462 5.18 27.71 1.53
CA ASP A 462 6.19 27.55 2.59
C ASP A 462 7.27 28.63 2.42
N GLY A 463 7.77 29.16 3.54
CA GLY A 463 8.63 30.35 3.55
C GLY A 463 7.89 31.70 3.49
N ALA A 464 6.58 31.75 3.22
CA ALA A 464 5.82 33.00 3.12
C ALA A 464 5.47 33.67 4.47
N GLY A 465 5.91 33.13 5.61
CA GLY A 465 5.70 33.75 6.93
C GLY A 465 4.36 33.45 7.63
N LYS A 466 3.45 32.73 6.97
CA LYS A 466 2.09 32.40 7.46
C LYS A 466 2.03 31.86 8.90
N SER A 467 2.83 30.85 9.23
CA SER A 467 2.76 30.16 10.54
C SER A 467 3.11 31.09 11.71
N THR A 468 4.08 31.99 11.51
CA THR A 468 4.48 32.97 12.52
C THR A 468 3.38 34.01 12.74
N ILE A 469 2.80 34.53 11.65
CA ILE A 469 1.71 35.52 11.69
C ILE A 469 0.45 34.90 12.29
N ALA A 470 0.14 33.65 11.96
CA ALA A 470 -1.00 32.92 12.53
C ALA A 470 -0.89 32.80 14.05
N ARG A 471 0.30 32.44 14.56
CA ARG A 471 0.57 32.35 15.99
C ARG A 471 0.40 33.69 16.70
N LEU A 472 1.02 34.75 16.18
CA LEU A 472 0.95 36.10 16.77
C LEU A 472 -0.49 36.65 16.73
N THR A 473 -1.22 36.41 15.63
CA THR A 473 -2.62 36.83 15.51
C THR A 473 -3.51 36.08 16.50
N ALA A 474 -3.35 34.75 16.61
CA ALA A 474 -4.10 33.94 17.56
C ALA A 474 -3.84 34.40 19.01
N GLU A 475 -2.58 34.67 19.36
CA GLU A 475 -2.19 35.19 20.67
C GLU A 475 -2.88 36.54 20.97
N ALA A 476 -2.90 37.46 20.00
CA ALA A 476 -3.51 38.78 20.15
C ALA A 476 -5.04 38.75 20.35
N ILE A 477 -5.73 37.74 19.80
CA ILE A 477 -7.19 37.61 19.89
C ILE A 477 -7.65 36.57 20.93
N GLY A 478 -6.73 35.97 21.70
CA GLY A 478 -7.04 34.91 22.66
C GLY A 478 -7.51 33.61 22.01
N GLY A 479 -7.04 33.32 20.81
CA GLY A 479 -7.41 32.15 20.00
C GLY A 479 -6.34 31.06 19.96
N CYS A 480 -6.59 30.05 19.13
CA CYS A 480 -5.64 28.96 18.87
C CYS A 480 -5.35 28.81 17.37
N VAL A 481 -4.12 28.39 17.05
CA VAL A 481 -3.75 28.04 15.68
C VAL A 481 -4.02 26.56 15.41
N LEU A 482 -4.65 26.26 14.28
CA LEU A 482 -4.85 24.91 13.80
C LEU A 482 -4.14 24.67 12.46
N HIS A 483 -3.60 23.47 12.31
CA HIS A 483 -2.89 23.01 11.12
C HIS A 483 -3.59 21.76 10.56
N PRO A 484 -4.68 21.93 9.79
CA PRO A 484 -5.58 20.83 9.45
C PRO A 484 -4.92 19.81 8.51
N TYR A 485 -3.85 20.20 7.81
CA TYR A 485 -3.14 19.34 6.87
C TYR A 485 -1.80 18.84 7.38
N ASP A 486 -1.47 19.07 8.65
CA ASP A 486 -0.28 18.46 9.24
C ASP A 486 -0.45 16.94 9.27
N GLY A 487 0.50 16.23 8.66
CA GLY A 487 0.46 14.78 8.46
C GLY A 487 -0.32 14.31 7.21
N ASN A 488 -1.30 15.06 6.73
CA ASN A 488 -2.15 14.66 5.58
C ASN A 488 -1.90 15.47 4.29
N GLY A 489 -1.18 16.59 4.35
CA GLY A 489 -0.88 17.44 3.19
C GLY A 489 -0.21 16.69 2.03
N PRO A 490 0.80 15.83 2.28
CA PRO A 490 1.40 14.98 1.24
C PRO A 490 0.39 14.07 0.52
N LEU A 491 -0.56 13.50 1.26
CA LEU A 491 -1.62 12.65 0.72
C LEU A 491 -2.59 13.45 -0.15
N LEU A 492 -2.98 14.65 0.28
CA LEU A 492 -3.85 15.55 -0.49
C LEU A 492 -3.23 15.93 -1.84
N VAL A 493 -1.93 16.26 -1.86
CA VAL A 493 -1.19 16.56 -3.09
C VAL A 493 -1.13 15.35 -4.02
N TRP A 494 -0.92 14.15 -3.47
CA TRP A 494 -0.87 12.92 -4.26
C TRP A 494 -2.22 12.58 -4.88
N LEU A 495 -3.30 12.63 -4.09
CA LEU A 495 -4.66 12.37 -4.57
C LEU A 495 -5.08 13.37 -5.65
N ALA A 496 -4.76 14.65 -5.46
CA ALA A 496 -4.94 15.68 -6.47
C ALA A 496 -4.19 15.37 -7.77
N ARG A 497 -2.89 15.07 -7.68
CA ARG A 497 -2.06 14.79 -8.88
C ARG A 497 -2.45 13.51 -9.61
N THR A 498 -3.03 12.54 -8.91
CA THR A 498 -3.50 11.28 -9.49
C THR A 498 -4.95 11.33 -9.97
N GLY A 499 -5.59 12.50 -9.98
CA GLY A 499 -6.95 12.68 -10.46
C GLY A 499 -8.04 12.24 -9.46
N GLN A 500 -7.67 11.80 -8.26
CA GLN A 500 -8.58 11.37 -7.20
C GLN A 500 -9.14 12.55 -6.40
N HIS A 501 -9.69 13.54 -7.10
CA HIS A 501 -10.06 14.83 -6.52
C HIS A 501 -11.19 14.73 -5.48
N ALA A 502 -12.13 13.79 -5.63
CA ALA A 502 -13.23 13.58 -4.69
C ALA A 502 -12.76 13.03 -3.33
N LEU A 503 -11.79 12.12 -3.35
CA LEU A 503 -11.19 11.57 -2.14
C LEU A 503 -10.31 12.61 -1.45
N ALA A 504 -9.54 13.38 -2.23
CA ALA A 504 -8.76 14.50 -1.71
C ALA A 504 -9.66 15.57 -1.05
N ASP A 505 -10.77 15.93 -1.69
CA ASP A 505 -11.75 16.87 -1.13
C ASP A 505 -12.36 16.35 0.17
N SER A 506 -12.72 15.06 0.22
CA SER A 506 -13.29 14.42 1.41
C SER A 506 -12.31 14.40 2.58
N ILE A 507 -11.05 14.07 2.33
CA ILE A 507 -9.98 14.07 3.34
C ILE A 507 -9.70 15.49 3.82
N ALA A 508 -9.66 16.47 2.92
CA ALA A 508 -9.43 17.86 3.29
C ALA A 508 -10.53 18.38 4.23
N HIS A 509 -11.80 18.10 3.93
CA HIS A 509 -12.92 18.44 4.81
C HIS A 509 -12.87 17.71 6.15
N ALA A 510 -12.56 16.41 6.15
CA ALA A 510 -12.46 15.62 7.38
C ALA A 510 -11.33 16.14 8.28
N ALA A 511 -10.19 16.50 7.69
CA ALA A 511 -9.04 16.98 8.44
C ALA A 511 -9.30 18.35 9.11
N VAL A 512 -10.04 19.24 8.43
CA VAL A 512 -10.55 20.48 9.03
C VAL A 512 -11.51 20.20 10.19
N ALA A 513 -12.51 19.34 9.98
CA ALA A 513 -13.48 19.01 11.02
C ALA A 513 -12.81 18.43 12.27
N MET A 514 -11.93 17.44 12.09
CA MET A 514 -11.18 16.81 13.18
C MET A 514 -10.27 17.79 13.93
N ALA A 515 -9.68 18.77 13.23
CA ALA A 515 -8.87 19.80 13.87
C ALA A 515 -9.73 20.71 14.77
N MET A 516 -10.95 21.05 14.32
CA MET A 516 -11.87 21.93 15.06
C MET A 516 -12.52 21.26 16.27
N ASP A 517 -12.78 19.94 16.21
CA ASP A 517 -13.39 19.18 17.31
C ASP A 517 -12.56 19.20 18.60
N ARG A 518 -11.25 19.42 18.46
CA ARG A 518 -10.31 19.50 19.59
C ARG A 518 -10.31 20.86 20.29
N VAL A 519 -10.99 21.85 19.71
CA VAL A 519 -11.03 23.22 20.23
C VAL A 519 -12.35 23.43 20.98
N PRO A 520 -12.35 23.97 22.22
CA PRO A 520 -13.56 24.31 22.94
C PRO A 520 -14.44 25.34 22.20
N ALA A 521 -15.75 25.33 22.48
CA ALA A 521 -16.66 26.36 21.98
C ALA A 521 -16.24 27.75 22.53
N GLY A 522 -16.40 28.80 21.73
CA GLY A 522 -16.07 30.19 22.11
C GLY A 522 -14.61 30.61 21.88
N VAL A 523 -13.67 29.67 21.68
CA VAL A 523 -12.28 29.99 21.35
C VAL A 523 -12.16 30.35 19.86
N PRO A 524 -11.61 31.53 19.49
CA PRO A 524 -11.38 31.89 18.10
C PRO A 524 -10.33 30.98 17.45
N ILE A 525 -10.63 30.48 16.25
CA ILE A 525 -9.73 29.61 15.50
C ILE A 525 -9.02 30.43 14.41
N VAL A 526 -7.68 30.35 14.39
CA VAL A 526 -6.85 30.79 13.28
C VAL A 526 -6.31 29.57 12.56
N PHE A 527 -6.59 29.44 11.27
CA PHE A 527 -6.07 28.34 10.46
C PHE A 527 -4.80 28.74 9.73
N ASP A 528 -3.77 27.91 9.82
CA ASP A 528 -2.63 27.93 8.90
C ASP A 528 -2.90 26.86 7.82
N ARG A 529 -3.31 27.34 6.63
CA ARG A 529 -3.87 26.57 5.50
C ARG A 529 -5.29 26.02 5.74
N HIS A 530 -6.16 26.18 4.73
CA HIS A 530 -7.55 25.66 4.77
C HIS A 530 -8.08 25.39 3.35
N TRP A 531 -9.17 26.06 2.95
CA TRP A 531 -9.90 25.81 1.71
C TRP A 531 -9.12 26.31 0.48
N PHE A 532 -8.28 27.32 0.67
CA PHE A 532 -7.49 27.89 -0.41
C PHE A 532 -6.38 26.92 -0.86
N THR A 533 -5.70 26.29 0.09
CA THR A 533 -4.80 25.15 -0.18
C THR A 533 -5.52 24.01 -0.91
N ALA A 534 -6.74 23.63 -0.49
CA ALA A 534 -7.53 22.62 -1.21
C ALA A 534 -7.88 23.08 -2.64
N SER A 535 -8.27 24.34 -2.82
CA SER A 535 -8.60 24.93 -4.13
C SER A 535 -7.42 25.07 -5.09
N GLN A 536 -6.20 25.05 -4.56
CA GLN A 536 -4.96 25.04 -5.33
C GLN A 536 -4.61 23.65 -5.84
N LEU A 537 -4.95 22.62 -5.07
CA LEU A 537 -4.66 21.22 -5.41
C LEU A 537 -5.76 20.61 -6.28
N LEU A 538 -7.01 20.96 -6.03
CA LEU A 538 -8.17 20.30 -6.62
C LEU A 538 -8.71 21.07 -7.83
N SER A 539 -9.46 20.35 -8.67
CA SER A 539 -10.22 20.97 -9.76
C SER A 539 -11.17 22.05 -9.23
N SER A 540 -11.39 23.10 -10.03
CA SER A 540 -12.32 24.19 -9.72
C SER A 540 -13.75 23.72 -9.40
N LEU A 541 -14.13 22.52 -9.83
CA LEU A 541 -15.41 21.87 -9.55
C LEU A 541 -15.66 21.60 -8.06
N TYR A 542 -14.61 21.53 -7.22
CA TYR A 542 -14.73 21.26 -5.79
C TYR A 542 -14.82 22.54 -4.93
N ARG A 543 -14.52 23.71 -5.52
CA ARG A 543 -14.57 25.01 -4.83
C ARG A 543 -15.96 25.35 -4.25
N PRO A 544 -17.10 25.06 -4.90
CA PRO A 544 -18.43 25.29 -4.31
C PRO A 544 -18.65 24.52 -3.01
N GLY A 545 -17.95 23.39 -2.84
CA GLY A 545 -17.99 22.62 -1.60
C GLY A 545 -17.48 23.39 -0.39
N TRP A 546 -16.66 24.43 -0.56
CA TRP A 546 -16.07 25.15 0.57
C TRP A 546 -16.84 26.40 1.00
N GLU A 547 -18.05 26.60 0.49
CA GLU A 547 -18.91 27.72 0.89
C GLU A 547 -19.69 27.41 2.20
N PRO A 548 -19.86 28.41 3.09
CA PRO A 548 -19.29 29.76 3.02
C PRO A 548 -17.79 29.76 3.37
N ARG A 549 -16.97 30.46 2.58
CA ARG A 549 -15.53 30.58 2.85
C ARG A 549 -15.27 31.49 4.05
N PRO A 550 -14.42 31.08 5.02
CA PRO A 550 -13.99 31.95 6.10
C PRO A 550 -13.13 33.11 5.59
N PHE A 551 -13.03 34.19 6.38
CA PHE A 551 -12.13 35.29 6.04
C PHE A 551 -10.69 34.78 5.92
N THR A 552 -10.11 34.95 4.72
CA THR A 552 -8.84 34.35 4.34
C THR A 552 -7.90 35.40 3.81
N LEU A 553 -6.63 35.36 4.22
CA LEU A 553 -5.55 36.17 3.69
C LEU A 553 -4.49 35.27 3.08
N LEU A 554 -4.00 35.62 1.88
CA LEU A 554 -2.86 34.95 1.27
C LEU A 554 -1.57 35.65 1.70
N CYS A 555 -0.78 35.00 2.54
CA CYS A 555 0.61 35.38 2.80
C CYS A 555 1.45 35.10 1.55
N TRP A 556 2.06 36.16 1.01
CA TRP A 556 2.93 36.08 -0.15
C TRP A 556 4.28 36.72 0.17
N ALA A 557 5.34 36.15 -0.39
CA ALA A 557 6.67 36.74 -0.38
C ALA A 557 7.29 36.52 -1.75
N ASP A 558 8.15 37.43 -2.18
CA ASP A 558 8.94 37.21 -3.39
C ASP A 558 9.81 35.94 -3.26
N ARG A 559 10.27 35.43 -4.42
CA ARG A 559 11.04 34.18 -4.48
C ARG A 559 12.31 34.27 -3.63
N GLU A 560 13.02 35.40 -3.68
CA GLU A 560 14.29 35.58 -2.98
C GLU A 560 14.09 35.47 -1.46
N THR A 561 13.08 36.16 -0.94
CA THR A 561 12.71 36.13 0.47
C THR A 561 12.21 34.75 0.90
N THR A 562 11.40 34.11 0.05
CA THR A 562 10.87 32.76 0.32
C THR A 562 12.00 31.74 0.44
N VAL A 563 12.92 31.70 -0.53
CA VAL A 563 14.07 30.79 -0.53
C VAL A 563 15.00 31.07 0.65
N ALA A 564 15.29 32.35 0.93
CA ALA A 564 16.14 32.72 2.06
C ALA A 564 15.56 32.24 3.41
N ARG A 565 14.24 32.35 3.59
CA ARG A 565 13.54 31.88 4.81
C ARG A 565 13.51 30.35 4.91
N MET A 566 13.41 29.63 3.79
CA MET A 566 13.44 28.17 3.78
C MET A 566 14.85 27.64 4.09
N ILE A 567 15.90 28.24 3.51
CA ILE A 567 17.29 27.91 3.83
C ILE A 567 17.59 28.14 5.31
N ALA A 568 17.13 29.26 5.88
CA ALA A 568 17.30 29.56 7.30
C ALA A 568 16.65 28.52 8.24
N ARG A 569 15.72 27.70 7.73
CA ARG A 569 15.06 26.60 8.47
C ARG A 569 15.75 25.24 8.30
N GLY A 570 16.89 25.21 7.59
CA GLY A 570 17.67 23.99 7.34
C GLY A 570 17.24 23.20 6.12
N GLU A 571 16.46 23.79 5.20
CA GLU A 571 16.11 23.14 3.93
C GLU A 571 17.26 23.26 2.91
N ASP A 572 17.56 22.15 2.23
CA ASP A 572 18.69 22.06 1.28
C ASP A 572 18.43 22.90 0.02
N ARG A 573 19.39 23.77 -0.30
CA ARG A 573 19.33 24.69 -1.44
C ARG A 573 19.20 23.96 -2.78
N ASP A 574 19.82 22.79 -2.92
CA ASP A 574 19.83 22.03 -4.17
C ASP A 574 18.56 21.17 -4.34
N ALA A 575 17.80 20.95 -3.26
CA ALA A 575 16.50 20.25 -3.26
C ALA A 575 15.29 21.20 -3.41
N LEU A 576 15.49 22.52 -3.29
CA LEU A 576 14.43 23.52 -3.35
C LEU A 576 14.07 23.87 -4.81
N GLU A 577 13.17 23.10 -5.41
CA GLU A 577 12.49 23.48 -6.67
C GLU A 577 11.46 24.63 -6.43
N MET A 578 11.96 25.83 -6.17
CA MET A 578 11.15 27.05 -6.01
C MET A 578 11.35 28.00 -7.21
N THR A 579 10.49 27.86 -8.21
CA THR A 579 10.48 28.70 -9.43
C THR A 579 9.71 30.01 -9.21
N GLN A 580 10.03 31.03 -9.99
CA GLN A 580 9.30 32.30 -9.97
C GLN A 580 7.83 32.11 -10.40
N ASP A 581 7.57 31.20 -11.33
CA ASP A 581 6.22 30.87 -11.77
C ASP A 581 5.38 30.20 -10.68
N ARG A 582 5.99 29.39 -9.81
CA ARG A 582 5.31 28.77 -8.65
C ARG A 582 4.82 29.81 -7.64
N VAL A 583 5.66 30.81 -7.36
CA VAL A 583 5.31 31.94 -6.46
C VAL A 583 4.22 32.82 -7.07
N GLU A 584 4.30 33.08 -8.38
CA GLU A 584 3.31 33.93 -9.07
C GLU A 584 1.96 33.22 -9.29
N THR A 585 1.96 31.89 -9.46
CA THR A 585 0.74 31.09 -9.61
C THR A 585 -0.17 31.20 -8.39
N TYR A 586 0.39 31.21 -7.18
CA TYR A 586 -0.39 31.41 -5.95
C TYR A 586 -1.04 32.79 -5.89
N ARG A 587 -0.32 33.83 -6.31
CA ARG A 587 -0.83 35.19 -6.38
C ARG A 587 -1.95 35.35 -7.41
N ARG A 588 -1.81 34.74 -8.59
CA ARG A 588 -2.84 34.70 -9.64
C ARG A 588 -4.12 34.01 -9.14
N LEU A 589 -3.99 32.89 -8.45
CA LEU A 589 -5.14 32.16 -7.89
C LEU A 589 -5.86 32.95 -6.80
N ALA A 590 -5.13 33.69 -5.95
CA ALA A 590 -5.76 34.58 -4.98
C ALA A 590 -6.56 35.71 -5.63
N ALA A 591 -6.03 36.32 -6.69
CA ALA A 591 -6.77 37.30 -7.47
C ALA A 591 -8.02 36.70 -8.14
N GLU A 592 -7.93 35.49 -8.69
CA GLU A 592 -9.07 34.75 -9.28
C GLU A 592 -10.18 34.48 -8.26
N LEU A 593 -9.82 34.18 -7.01
CA LEU A 593 -10.74 33.78 -5.95
C LEU A 593 -11.11 34.90 -4.98
N ASP A 594 -10.76 36.15 -5.30
CA ASP A 594 -10.98 37.35 -4.49
C ASP A 594 -10.43 37.23 -3.05
N VAL A 595 -9.25 36.61 -2.91
CA VAL A 595 -8.54 36.47 -1.64
C VAL A 595 -7.53 37.62 -1.49
N PRO A 596 -7.65 38.48 -0.45
CA PRO A 596 -6.70 39.57 -0.25
C PRO A 596 -5.28 39.07 0.02
N LEU A 597 -4.32 39.79 -0.57
CA LEU A 597 -2.89 39.50 -0.47
C LEU A 597 -2.27 40.24 0.73
N LEU A 598 -1.51 39.51 1.55
CA LEU A 598 -0.60 40.07 2.55
C LEU A 598 0.83 39.85 2.07
N ASP A 599 1.46 40.91 1.54
CA ASP A 599 2.87 40.87 1.16
C ASP A 599 3.76 40.93 2.41
N THR A 600 4.58 39.92 2.57
CA THR A 600 5.49 39.73 3.72
C THR A 600 6.96 39.84 3.30
N SER A 601 7.26 40.24 2.07
CA SER A 601 8.63 40.22 1.53
C SER A 601 9.58 41.14 2.32
N ARG A 602 9.07 42.29 2.79
CA ARG A 602 9.86 43.33 3.46
C ARG A 602 9.21 43.85 4.75
N THR A 603 8.43 42.99 5.39
CA THR A 603 7.62 43.34 6.56
C THR A 603 7.96 42.37 7.69
N SER A 604 8.12 42.89 8.91
CA SER A 604 8.35 42.02 10.07
C SER A 604 7.09 41.21 10.38
N PRO A 605 7.20 40.04 11.04
CA PRO A 605 6.03 39.29 11.50
C PRO A 605 5.08 40.13 12.38
N GLU A 606 5.61 41.05 13.18
CA GLU A 606 4.87 41.93 14.07
C GLU A 606 4.07 42.97 13.27
N GLU A 607 4.71 43.68 12.34
CA GLU A 607 4.03 44.64 11.44
C GLU A 607 2.98 43.97 10.56
N ALA A 608 3.27 42.76 10.07
CA ALA A 608 2.33 41.96 9.29
C ALA A 608 1.12 41.56 10.15
N THR A 609 1.35 41.23 11.42
CA THR A 609 0.28 40.89 12.38
C THR A 609 -0.59 42.10 12.69
N GLU A 610 -0.01 43.28 12.93
CA GLU A 610 -0.77 44.53 13.13
C GLU A 610 -1.68 44.81 11.94
N ARG A 611 -1.18 44.61 10.72
CA ARG A 611 -1.96 44.78 9.49
C ARG A 611 -3.09 43.76 9.37
N VAL A 612 -2.87 42.52 9.78
CA VAL A 612 -3.93 41.48 9.84
C VAL A 612 -5.02 41.90 10.82
N LEU A 613 -4.66 42.35 12.03
CA LEU A 613 -5.61 42.78 13.06
C LEU A 613 -6.41 44.02 12.60
N ALA A 614 -5.77 44.96 11.91
CA ALA A 614 -6.46 46.11 11.31
C ALA A 614 -7.50 45.66 10.28
N LEU A 615 -7.14 44.77 9.35
CA LEU A 615 -8.07 44.22 8.35
C LEU A 615 -9.23 43.44 8.97
N MET A 616 -8.96 42.68 10.04
CA MET A 616 -10.01 41.99 10.80
C MET A 616 -10.96 42.98 11.48
N THR A 617 -10.44 44.10 11.99
CA THR A 617 -11.24 45.18 12.60
C THR A 617 -12.11 45.90 11.56
N GLU A 618 -11.55 46.25 10.41
CA GLU A 618 -12.27 46.87 9.28
C GLU A 618 -13.44 46.00 8.78
N ARG A 619 -13.28 44.67 8.84
CA ARG A 619 -14.31 43.69 8.49
C ARG A 619 -15.29 43.38 9.63
N GLY A 620 -15.15 44.03 10.78
CA GLY A 620 -16.02 43.83 11.95
C GLY A 620 -15.85 42.47 12.63
N LEU A 621 -14.73 41.77 12.40
CA LEU A 621 -14.41 40.50 13.07
C LEU A 621 -13.85 40.72 14.48
N LEU A 622 -13.35 41.92 14.76
CA LEU A 622 -12.81 42.33 16.07
C LEU A 622 -13.65 43.45 16.72
N PRO A 623 -13.82 43.45 18.05
CA PRO A 623 -13.40 42.39 18.99
C PRO A 623 -14.15 41.09 18.69
N TRP A 624 -13.47 39.95 18.81
CA TRP A 624 -14.07 38.65 18.49
C TRP A 624 -15.21 38.38 19.48
N ARG A 625 -16.44 38.56 19.00
CA ARG A 625 -17.66 38.20 19.70
C ARG A 625 -18.06 36.86 19.11
N GLY A 626 -17.53 35.77 19.68
CA GLY A 626 -17.89 34.41 19.25
C GLY A 626 -19.40 34.27 19.10
N ALA A 627 -19.86 33.37 18.23
CA ALA A 627 -21.30 33.16 18.01
C ALA A 627 -22.03 32.99 19.35
N ALA A 628 -22.89 33.96 19.68
CA ALA A 628 -23.95 33.78 20.66
C ALA A 628 -24.99 32.80 20.13
#